data_AF-A0AAD6XEQ0-F1
#
_entry.id   AF-A0AAD6XEQ0-F1
#
_cell.length_a   1.000
_cell.length_b   1.000
_cell.length_c   1.000
_cell.angle_alpha   90.00
_cell.angle_beta   90.00
_cell.angle_gamma   90.00
#
_symmetry.space_group_name_H-M   'P 1'
#
loop_
_entity.id
_entity.type
_entity.pdbx_description
1 polymer ?
#
loop_
_entity_poly.entity_id
_entity_poly.type
_entity_poly.pdbx_seq_one_letter_code
_entity_poly.pdbx_strand_id
1 'polypeptide(L)' 'SWIADSASTKHILISRESFQSYTTAGNHTVSGFGSVRCHGTGTAAVASHVKNSAYNLALTDALHVPDSPYNLISIGRM' A
#
# COMPACT_ATOMS: atom_id res chain seq x y z
N SER A 1 5.21 7.59 -6.81
CA SER A 1 5.94 6.49 -7.48
C SER A 1 5.81 5.20 -6.68
N TRP A 2 6.10 4.04 -7.28
CA TRP A 2 5.98 2.71 -6.66
C TRP A 2 7.36 2.09 -6.39
N ILE A 3 7.51 1.43 -5.24
CA ILE A 3 8.69 0.64 -4.89
C ILE A 3 8.25 -0.78 -4.52
N ALA A 4 8.89 -1.77 -5.14
CA ALA A 4 8.84 -3.15 -4.70
C ALA A 4 9.88 -3.34 -3.59
N ASP A 5 9.43 -3.64 -2.38
CA ASP A 5 10.28 -3.72 -1.19
C ASP A 5 10.10 -5.07 -0.50
N SER A 6 11.17 -5.86 -0.44
CA SER A 6 11.18 -7.16 0.24
C SER A 6 11.39 -7.05 1.74
N ALA A 7 11.89 -5.92 2.25
CA ALA A 7 12.07 -5.66 3.67
C ALA A 7 10.82 -5.05 4.32
N SER A 8 9.92 -4.47 3.52
CA SER A 8 8.64 -3.98 4.03
C SER A 8 7.76 -5.14 4.52
N THR A 9 7.06 -4.91 5.64
CA THR A 9 6.09 -5.85 6.22
C THR A 9 4.64 -5.52 5.87
N LYS A 10 4.41 -4.43 5.13
CA LYS A 10 3.07 -3.93 4.76
C LYS A 10 3.08 -3.30 3.37
N HIS A 11 1.96 -3.41 2.66
CA HIS A 11 1.73 -2.57 1.49
C HIS A 11 1.37 -1.16 1.97
N ILE A 12 1.97 -0.13 1.36
CA ILE A 12 1.68 1.27 1.66
C ILE A 12 1.13 1.92 0.42
N LEU A 13 -0.02 2.59 0.55
CA LEU A 13 -0.61 3.36 -0.53
C LEU A 13 -0.91 4.78 -0.05
N ILE A 14 -0.59 5.74 -0.91
CA ILE A 14 -0.79 7.17 -0.65
C ILE A 14 -2.25 7.57 -0.93
N SER A 15 -2.86 6.99 -1.97
CA SER A 15 -4.21 7.36 -2.39
C SER A 15 -5.28 6.40 -1.83
N ARG A 16 -6.28 6.98 -1.15
CA ARG A 16 -7.49 6.26 -0.73
C ARG A 16 -8.26 5.67 -1.91
N GLU A 17 -8.23 6.31 -3.07
CA GLU A 17 -9.02 5.91 -4.24
C GLU A 17 -8.58 4.56 -4.84
N SER A 18 -7.36 4.11 -4.50
CA SER A 18 -6.86 2.79 -4.92
C SER A 18 -7.49 1.62 -4.16
N PHE A 19 -8.23 1.90 -3.07
CA PHE A 19 -8.83 0.87 -2.24
C PHE A 19 -10.23 0.49 -2.73
N GLN A 20 -10.46 -0.81 -2.91
CA GLN A 20 -11.79 -1.37 -3.18
C GLN A 20 -12.59 -1.58 -1.89
N SER A 21 -11.91 -1.99 -0.82
CA SER A 21 -12.44 -2.04 0.53
C SER A 21 -11.63 -1.11 1.42
N TYR A 22 -12.28 -0.41 2.34
CA TYR A 22 -11.61 0.58 3.18
C TYR A 22 -12.25 0.66 4.56
N THR A 23 -11.41 0.52 5.58
CA THR A 23 -11.76 0.78 6.98
C THR A 23 -10.88 1.89 7.50
N THR A 24 -11.48 2.93 8.09
CA THR A 24 -10.74 4.01 8.73
C THR A 24 -9.93 3.47 9.89
N ALA A 25 -8.66 3.87 9.97
CA ALA A 25 -7.82 3.55 11.11
C ALA A 25 -8.06 4.57 12.21
N GLY A 26 -8.03 4.12 13.48
CA GLY A 26 -7.99 5.00 14.64
C GLY A 26 -6.66 5.75 14.75
N ASN A 27 -6.11 5.85 15.96
CA ASN A 27 -4.79 6.46 16.17
C ASN A 27 -3.65 5.45 15.95
N HIS A 28 -3.49 4.99 14.71
CA HIS A 28 -2.36 4.14 14.32
C HIS A 28 -1.31 4.95 13.57
N THR A 29 -0.04 4.62 13.80
CA THR A 29 1.10 5.16 13.05
C THR A 29 1.87 4.04 12.37
N VAL A 30 2.58 4.39 11.30
CA VAL A 30 3.50 3.52 10.57
C VAL A 30 4.91 4.05 10.77
N SER A 31 5.87 3.14 10.96
CA SER A 31 7.30 3.44 11.12
C SER A 31 8.14 2.76 10.04
N GLY A 32 9.41 3.16 9.90
CA GLY A 32 10.35 2.64 8.91
C GLY A 32 10.87 3.70 7.92
N PHE A 33 10.09 4.75 7.68
CA PHE A 33 10.47 5.93 6.88
C PHE A 33 10.11 7.25 7.59
N GLY A 34 10.11 7.22 8.93
CA GLY A 34 9.49 8.22 9.80
C GLY A 34 8.26 7.65 10.51
N SER A 35 7.80 8.30 11.59
CA SER A 35 6.54 7.93 12.26
C SER A 35 5.41 8.79 11.71
N VAL A 36 4.61 8.23 10.81
CA VAL A 36 3.51 8.93 10.12
C VAL A 36 2.17 8.29 10.42
N ARG A 37 1.08 9.07 10.29
CA ARG A 37 -0.27 8.58 10.61
C ARG A 37 -0.77 7.61 9.54
N CYS A 38 -1.37 6.51 9.98
CA CYS A 38 -2.18 5.64 9.12
C CYS A 38 -3.63 6.14 9.13
N HIS A 39 -4.19 6.37 7.95
CA HIS A 39 -5.57 6.88 7.79
C HIS A 39 -6.58 5.74 7.64
N GLY A 40 -6.13 4.55 7.23
CA GLY A 40 -6.99 3.40 7.02
C GLY A 40 -6.28 2.18 6.50
N THR A 41 -7.03 1.10 6.41
CA THR A 41 -6.57 -0.20 5.90
C THR A 41 -7.62 -0.79 4.98
N GLY A 42 -7.20 -1.67 4.08
CA GLY A 42 -8.12 -2.45 3.26
C GLY A 42 -7.43 -3.17 2.11
N THR A 43 -8.22 -3.54 1.10
CA THR A 43 -7.72 -4.19 -0.10
C THR A 43 -7.66 -3.18 -1.24
N ALA A 44 -6.48 -3.01 -1.82
CA ALA A 44 -6.27 -2.15 -2.98
C ALA A 44 -5.99 -2.97 -4.24
N ALA A 45 -6.52 -2.54 -5.38
CA ALA A 45 -6.14 -3.10 -6.67
C ALA A 45 -5.09 -2.25 -7.35
N VAL A 46 -4.04 -2.90 -7.84
CA VAL A 46 -2.96 -2.25 -8.57
C VAL A 46 -2.76 -2.99 -9.88
N ALA A 47 -2.89 -2.27 -11.00
CA ALA A 47 -2.52 -2.80 -12.30
C ALA A 47 -0.98 -2.83 -12.40
N SER A 48 -0.43 -4.03 -12.57
CA SER A 48 0.99 -4.24 -12.89
C SER A 48 1.12 -4.65 -14.34
N HIS A 49 2.08 -4.08 -15.05
CA HIS A 49 2.31 -4.39 -16.45
C HIS A 49 3.65 -5.11 -16.60
N VAL A 50 3.64 -6.31 -17.16
CA VAL A 50 4.84 -7.05 -17.55
C VAL A 50 4.81 -7.20 -19.06
N LYS A 51 5.72 -6.48 -19.73
CA LYS A 51 5.73 -6.34 -21.20
C LYS A 51 4.36 -5.83 -21.70
N ASN A 52 3.63 -6.63 -22.47
CA ASN A 52 2.33 -6.28 -23.05
C ASN A 52 1.14 -6.84 -22.27
N SER A 53 1.38 -7.43 -21.09
CA SER A 53 0.33 -8.05 -20.28
C SER A 53 0.11 -7.28 -18.99
N ALA A 54 -1.15 -6.96 -18.71
CA ALA A 54 -1.58 -6.38 -17.44
C ALA A 54 -2.04 -7.47 -16.48
N TYR A 55 -1.63 -7.36 -15.22
CA TYR A 55 -1.97 -8.23 -14.12
C TYR A 55 -2.50 -7.37 -12.99
N ASN A 56 -3.72 -7.67 -12.52
CA ASN A 56 -4.30 -6.97 -11.38
C ASN A 56 -3.83 -7.63 -10.08
N LEU A 57 -3.07 -6.89 -9.29
CA LEU A 57 -2.60 -7.30 -7.97
C LEU A 57 -3.60 -6.82 -6.92
N ALA A 58 -4.10 -7.74 -6.11
CA ALA A 58 -4.92 -7.42 -4.95
C ALA A 58 -4.00 -7.32 -3.71
N LEU A 59 -3.72 -6.10 -3.27
CA LEU A 59 -2.91 -5.84 -2.09
C LEU A 59 -3.82 -5.85 -0.86
N THR A 60 -3.92 -7.00 -0.20
CA THR A 60 -4.72 -7.19 1.02
C THR A 60 -4.00 -6.64 2.26
N ASP A 61 -4.76 -6.10 3.22
CA ASP A 61 -4.24 -5.43 4.43
C ASP A 61 -3.26 -4.30 4.11
N ALA A 62 -3.51 -3.58 3.02
CA ALA A 62 -2.74 -2.42 2.63
C ALA A 62 -3.06 -1.23 3.53
N LEU A 63 -2.04 -0.43 3.86
CA LEU A 63 -2.20 0.76 4.71
C LEU A 63 -2.27 2.01 3.86
N HIS A 64 -3.26 2.86 4.16
CA HIS A 64 -3.40 4.17 3.56
C HIS A 64 -2.62 5.21 4.38
N VAL A 65 -1.54 5.72 3.80
CA VAL A 65 -0.59 6.64 4.43
C VAL A 65 -0.27 7.78 3.44
N PRO A 66 -1.06 8.87 3.42
CA PRO A 66 -0.89 9.98 2.47
C PRO A 66 0.47 10.66 2.55
N ASP A 67 1.06 10.71 3.74
CA ASP A 67 2.34 11.37 4.00
C ASP A 67 3.55 10.47 3.68
N SER A 68 3.32 9.27 3.12
CA SER A 68 4.41 8.41 2.65
C SER A 68 5.05 9.00 1.39
N PRO A 69 6.38 8.97 1.25
CA PRO A 69 7.04 9.45 0.04
C PRO A 69 6.75 8.56 -1.19
N TYR A 70 6.43 7.28 -0.98
CA TYR A 70 6.21 6.30 -2.05
C TYR A 70 5.07 5.33 -1.72
N ASN A 71 4.46 4.75 -2.75
CA ASN A 71 3.66 3.53 -2.60
C ASN A 71 4.60 2.33 -2.51
N LEU A 72 4.33 1.42 -1.57
CA LEU A 72 5.15 0.22 -1.35
C LEU A 72 4.35 -1.04 -1.64
N ILE A 73 4.94 -1.92 -2.44
CA ILE A 73 4.50 -3.31 -2.59
C ILE A 73 5.44 -4.16 -1.74
N SER A 74 4.93 -4.66 -0.61
CA SER A 74 5.63 -5.62 0.23
C SER A 74 5.72 -6.97 -0.49
N ILE A 75 6.90 -7.31 -1.01
CA ILE A 75 7.09 -8.54 -1.80
C ILE A 75 6.87 -9.81 -0.97
N GLY A 76 7.19 -9.79 0.33
CA GLY A 76 6.95 -10.93 1.23
C GLY A 76 5.48 -11.23 1.53
N ARG A 77 4.53 -10.46 0.97
CA ARG A 77 3.08 -10.61 1.16
C ARG A 77 2.31 -10.89 -0.12
N MET A 78 3.02 -11.08 -1.24
CA MET A 78 2.44 -11.40 -2.54
C MET A 78 2.17 -12.90 -2.70
#